data_AF-A0A535XX06-F1
#
_entry.id   AF-A0A535XX06-F1
#
_cell.length_a   1.000
_cell.length_b   1.000
_cell.length_c   1.000
_cell.angle_alpha   90.00
_cell.angle_beta   90.00
_cell.angle_gamma   90.00
#
_symmetry.space_group_name_H-M   'P 1'
#
loop_
_entity.id
_entity.type
_entity.pdbx_description
1 polymer ?
#
loop_
_entity_poly.entity_id
_entity_poly.type
_entity_poly.pdbx_seq_one_letter_code
_entity_poly.pdbx_strand_id
1 'polypeptide(L)'
;MTSDLRVLVEQGPKGKRWVAFAVDWPGLERGGRGEDEAVAKLHDYVRRYARVAKRAGLAEELPSDPKLKVIGHYTGTGSTDFWGISFAPSDLDRKPIDEATFARNVKLLRAAWAEFDAIAGRVSADLRPGVRGGGRDRDRIIRHVLNTEGADFSKRVKAPSELEELSTPKGLAGHRKRFVDAMHAWYAEGKPLGNWTVPYLLRHAAYHVLDHAWEMEDRDLTNEPAAG
;
A
#
# COMPACT_ATOMS: atom_id res chain seq x y z
N MET A 1 -20.46 -7.28 18.35
CA MET A 1 -19.90 -5.92 18.45
C MET A 1 -19.04 -5.74 17.22
N THR A 2 -19.43 -4.87 16.28
CA THR A 2 -18.56 -4.51 15.15
C THR A 2 -17.39 -3.71 15.71
N SER A 3 -16.18 -4.25 15.64
CA SER A 3 -14.97 -3.55 16.09
C SER A 3 -14.74 -2.30 15.24
N ASP A 4 -14.58 -1.14 15.88
CA ASP A 4 -14.20 0.10 15.21
C ASP A 4 -12.88 -0.08 14.44
N LEU A 5 -12.77 0.52 13.25
CA LEU A 5 -11.53 0.59 12.50
C LEU A 5 -10.65 1.70 13.09
N ARG A 6 -9.51 1.34 13.67
CA ARG A 6 -8.58 2.30 14.29
C ARG A 6 -7.79 3.03 13.21
N VAL A 7 -7.90 4.35 13.20
CA VAL A 7 -7.27 5.23 12.21
C VAL A 7 -6.27 6.16 12.89
N LEU A 8 -5.08 6.26 12.32
CA LEU A 8 -4.14 7.35 12.62
C LEU A 8 -4.19 8.38 11.51
N VAL A 9 -4.03 9.64 11.89
CA VAL A 9 -3.99 10.76 10.95
C VAL A 9 -2.60 11.40 10.99
N GLU A 10 -1.98 11.50 9.81
CA GLU A 10 -0.73 12.18 9.58
C GLU A 10 -1.01 13.53 8.91
N GLN A 11 -0.55 14.62 9.53
CA GLN A 11 -0.62 15.97 8.94
C GLN A 11 0.72 16.32 8.30
N GLY A 12 0.70 16.84 7.08
CA GLY A 12 1.90 17.36 6.44
C GLY A 12 2.46 18.59 7.19
N PRO A 13 3.79 18.75 7.29
CA PRO A 13 4.42 19.81 8.09
C PRO A 13 4.01 21.24 7.69
N LYS A 14 3.52 21.45 6.47
CA LYS A 14 3.00 22.73 5.96
C LYS A 14 1.46 22.80 5.95
N GLY A 15 0.78 21.78 6.45
CA GLY A 15 -0.69 21.71 6.49
C GLY A 15 -1.32 21.82 5.10
N LYS A 16 -0.69 21.25 4.06
CA LYS A 16 -1.26 21.24 2.71
C LYS A 16 -2.06 19.98 2.42
N ARG A 17 -1.67 18.87 3.06
CA ARG A 17 -2.26 17.54 2.88
C ARG A 17 -2.21 16.76 4.18
N TRP A 18 -3.14 15.81 4.28
CA TRP A 18 -3.31 14.89 5.39
C TRP A 18 -3.41 13.49 4.84
N VAL A 19 -3.03 12.51 5.65
CA VAL A 19 -3.12 11.10 5.33
C VAL A 19 -3.79 10.39 6.49
N ALA A 20 -4.84 9.63 6.22
CA ALA A 20 -5.46 8.73 7.18
C ALA A 20 -5.06 7.30 6.83
N PHE A 21 -4.68 6.48 7.82
CA PHE A 21 -4.44 5.05 7.59
C PHE A 21 -5.02 4.17 8.70
N ALA A 22 -5.51 2.99 8.31
CA ALA A 22 -6.04 1.99 9.22
C ALA A 22 -4.90 1.17 9.82
N VAL A 23 -4.67 1.32 11.11
CA VAL A 23 -3.47 0.80 11.81
C VAL A 23 -3.35 -0.72 11.69
N ASP A 24 -4.48 -1.42 11.77
CA ASP A 24 -4.54 -2.89 11.77
C ASP A 24 -4.70 -3.48 10.35
N TRP A 25 -4.69 -2.64 9.32
CA TRP A 25 -4.93 -3.03 7.92
C TRP A 25 -3.89 -2.43 6.96
N PRO A 26 -2.65 -2.97 6.95
CA PRO A 26 -1.57 -2.55 6.06
C PRO A 26 -2.01 -2.26 4.62
N GLY A 27 -1.71 -1.05 4.15
CA GLY A 27 -2.06 -0.59 2.80
C GLY A 27 -3.40 0.15 2.66
N LEU A 28 -4.28 0.10 3.67
CA LEU A 28 -5.50 0.92 3.70
C LEU A 28 -5.17 2.32 4.23
N GLU A 29 -4.80 3.20 3.32
CA GLU A 29 -4.34 4.57 3.61
C GLU A 29 -4.79 5.55 2.53
N ARG A 30 -5.24 6.76 2.88
CA ARG A 30 -5.67 7.76 1.90
C ARG A 30 -5.27 9.19 2.24
N GLY A 31 -4.85 9.91 1.20
CA GLY A 31 -4.53 11.33 1.25
C GLY A 31 -5.72 12.25 0.96
N GLY A 32 -5.80 13.36 1.69
CA GLY A 32 -6.81 14.43 1.54
C GLY A 32 -6.20 15.82 1.63
N ARG A 33 -6.96 16.87 1.24
CA ARG A 33 -6.60 18.28 1.47
C ARG A 33 -6.98 18.77 2.88
N GLY A 34 -7.53 17.88 3.70
CA GLY A 34 -7.88 18.07 5.09
C GLY A 34 -8.06 16.70 5.74
N GLU A 35 -8.12 16.67 7.07
CA GLU A 35 -8.37 15.44 7.83
C GLU A 35 -9.69 14.78 7.43
N ASP A 36 -10.80 15.54 7.41
CA ASP A 36 -12.12 15.01 7.06
C ASP A 36 -12.13 14.36 5.67
N GLU A 37 -11.47 14.98 4.68
CA GLU A 37 -11.35 14.43 3.32
C GLU A 37 -10.52 13.14 3.32
N ALA A 38 -9.42 13.10 4.08
CA ALA A 38 -8.55 11.91 4.16
C ALA A 38 -9.28 10.74 4.82
N VAL A 39 -9.99 10.99 5.93
CA VAL A 39 -10.76 9.99 6.67
C VAL A 39 -11.96 9.50 5.85
N ALA A 40 -12.70 10.40 5.20
CA ALA A 40 -13.82 10.02 4.33
C ALA A 40 -13.36 9.17 3.15
N LYS A 41 -12.25 9.54 2.49
CA LYS A 41 -11.68 8.70 1.42
C LYS A 41 -11.22 7.34 1.94
N LEU A 42 -10.59 7.28 3.11
CA LEU A 42 -10.21 5.99 3.69
C LEU A 42 -11.43 5.10 3.88
N HIS A 43 -12.54 5.65 4.37
CA HIS A 43 -13.81 4.95 4.50
C HIS A 43 -14.31 4.40 3.16
N ASP A 44 -14.35 5.24 2.12
CA ASP A 44 -14.81 4.84 0.78
C ASP A 44 -13.98 3.69 0.19
N TYR A 45 -12.68 3.64 0.52
CA TYR A 45 -11.77 2.60 0.05
C TYR A 45 -11.82 1.31 0.87
N VAL A 46 -12.55 1.25 2.00
CA VAL A 46 -12.77 0.00 2.74
C VAL A 46 -13.38 -1.08 1.84
N ARG A 47 -14.37 -0.72 1.01
CA ARG A 47 -15.01 -1.67 0.08
C ARG A 47 -14.04 -2.26 -0.94
N ARG A 48 -13.08 -1.47 -1.41
CA ARG A 48 -12.03 -1.98 -2.31
C ARG A 48 -11.06 -2.87 -1.56
N TYR A 49 -10.66 -2.47 -0.36
CA TYR A 49 -9.77 -3.25 0.50
C TYR A 49 -10.39 -4.58 0.95
N ALA A 50 -11.72 -4.69 1.02
CA ALA A 50 -12.40 -5.95 1.31
C ALA A 50 -12.00 -7.10 0.36
N ARG A 51 -11.62 -6.80 -0.89
CA ARG A 51 -11.09 -7.81 -1.83
C ARG A 51 -9.73 -8.35 -1.38
N VAL A 52 -8.88 -7.48 -0.84
CA VAL A 52 -7.58 -7.83 -0.23
C VAL A 52 -7.79 -8.66 1.03
N ALA A 53 -8.66 -8.21 1.94
CA ALA A 53 -9.00 -8.95 3.15
C ALA A 53 -9.53 -10.36 2.83
N LYS A 54 -10.41 -10.49 1.83
CA LYS A 54 -10.90 -11.78 1.34
C LYS A 54 -9.79 -12.68 0.82
N ARG A 55 -8.88 -12.17 -0.02
CA ARG A 55 -7.72 -12.92 -0.53
C ARG A 55 -6.78 -13.37 0.60
N ALA A 56 -6.68 -12.60 1.67
CA ALA A 56 -5.90 -12.95 2.86
C ALA A 56 -6.59 -13.95 3.80
N GLY A 57 -7.86 -14.29 3.56
CA GLY A 57 -8.68 -15.12 4.45
C GLY A 57 -9.17 -14.39 5.70
N LEU A 58 -9.26 -13.05 5.64
CA LEU A 58 -9.58 -12.15 6.75
C LEU A 58 -10.88 -11.36 6.49
N ALA A 59 -11.75 -11.84 5.59
CA ALA A 59 -12.97 -11.12 5.21
C ALA A 59 -13.92 -10.87 6.41
N GLU A 60 -14.02 -11.83 7.32
CA GLU A 60 -14.90 -11.74 8.49
C GLU A 60 -14.41 -10.72 9.53
N GLU A 61 -13.11 -10.37 9.50
CA GLU A 61 -12.51 -9.38 10.40
C GLU A 61 -12.75 -7.94 9.93
N LEU A 62 -13.06 -7.71 8.65
CA LEU A 62 -13.29 -6.38 8.08
C LEU A 62 -14.78 -6.17 7.80
N PRO A 63 -15.51 -5.42 8.65
CA PRO A 63 -16.87 -5.03 8.33
C PRO A 63 -16.94 -4.24 7.02
N SER A 64 -18.02 -4.40 6.28
CA SER A 64 -18.24 -3.70 5.00
C SER A 64 -18.46 -2.19 5.16
N ASP A 65 -18.89 -1.77 6.34
CA ASP A 65 -19.18 -0.38 6.71
C ASP A 65 -18.73 -0.13 8.17
N PRO A 66 -17.40 -0.12 8.43
CA PRO A 66 -16.89 -0.01 9.78
C PRO A 66 -16.91 1.45 10.24
N LYS A 67 -17.29 1.67 11.50
CA LYS A 67 -17.08 2.98 12.13
C LYS A 67 -15.58 3.24 12.23
N LEU A 68 -15.15 4.39 11.70
CA LEU A 68 -13.76 4.84 11.84
C LEU A 68 -13.57 5.52 13.20
N LYS A 69 -12.52 5.11 13.91
CA LYS A 69 -12.10 5.72 15.18
C LYS A 69 -10.71 6.30 15.00
N VAL A 70 -10.62 7.62 14.91
CA VAL A 70 -9.33 8.32 14.95
C VAL A 70 -8.75 8.17 16.36
N ILE A 71 -7.57 7.56 16.45
CA ILE A 71 -6.90 7.25 17.73
C ILE A 71 -5.69 8.15 18.01
N GLY A 72 -5.36 9.04 17.08
CA GLY A 72 -4.26 9.99 17.26
C GLY A 72 -3.86 10.68 15.97
N HIS A 73 -3.05 11.72 16.15
CA HIS A 73 -2.54 12.59 15.11
C HIS A 73 -1.04 12.75 15.28
N TYR A 74 -0.30 12.88 14.18
CA TYR A 74 1.12 13.22 14.22
C TYR A 74 1.55 14.01 12.98
N THR A 75 2.68 14.69 13.07
CA THR A 75 3.27 15.41 11.93
C THR A 75 4.09 14.45 11.08
N GLY A 76 3.78 14.39 9.78
CA GLY A 76 4.49 13.59 8.79
C GLY A 76 5.73 14.27 8.24
N THR A 77 6.09 13.91 7.01
CA THR A 77 7.26 14.45 6.30
C THR A 77 6.84 15.36 5.14
N GLY A 78 7.81 15.95 4.43
CA GLY A 78 7.50 16.76 3.24
C GLY A 78 6.73 15.99 2.15
N SER A 79 6.88 14.66 2.08
CA SER A 79 6.13 13.80 1.16
C SER A 79 4.62 13.84 1.42
N THR A 80 4.21 14.03 2.67
CA THR A 80 2.80 14.17 3.05
C THR A 80 2.21 15.39 2.37
N ASP A 81 2.83 16.57 2.50
CA ASP A 81 2.35 17.80 1.86
C ASP A 81 2.39 17.75 0.33
N PHE A 82 3.43 17.11 -0.22
CA PHE A 82 3.70 17.15 -1.65
C PHE A 82 2.86 16.13 -2.43
N TRP A 83 2.75 14.91 -1.92
CA TRP A 83 2.07 13.81 -2.60
C TRP A 83 0.80 13.32 -1.88
N GLY A 84 0.60 13.65 -0.61
CA GLY A 84 -0.46 13.05 0.20
C GLY A 84 -0.19 11.60 0.55
N ILE A 85 1.08 11.26 0.81
CA ILE A 85 1.56 9.90 1.10
C ILE A 85 2.28 9.89 2.46
N SER A 86 1.98 8.92 3.32
CA SER A 86 2.80 8.63 4.50
C SER A 86 4.12 8.01 4.05
N PHE A 87 5.22 8.74 4.27
CA PHE A 87 6.57 8.32 3.88
C PHE A 87 7.53 8.13 5.07
N ALA A 88 6.99 8.00 6.29
CA ALA A 88 7.74 7.76 7.51
C ALA A 88 6.93 6.91 8.52
N PRO A 89 7.61 6.14 9.40
CA PRO A 89 6.94 5.39 10.45
C PRO A 89 6.27 6.33 11.47
N SER A 90 5.04 6.01 11.83
CA SER A 90 4.36 6.55 13.01
C SER A 90 4.94 5.97 14.30
N ASP A 91 4.54 6.52 15.45
CA ASP A 91 4.91 5.97 16.75
C ASP A 91 4.41 4.53 16.96
N LEU A 92 3.32 4.13 16.30
CA LEU A 92 2.85 2.74 16.33
C LEU A 92 3.71 1.83 15.45
N ASP A 93 4.15 2.30 14.29
CA ASP A 93 5.06 1.52 13.43
C ASP A 93 6.44 1.31 14.08
N ARG A 94 6.79 2.14 15.08
CA ARG A 94 8.04 2.02 15.87
C ARG A 94 7.96 0.99 16.98
N LYS A 95 6.76 0.57 17.37
CA LYS A 95 6.58 -0.46 18.40
C LYS A 95 6.80 -1.84 17.78
N PRO A 96 7.53 -2.74 18.45
CA PRO A 96 7.56 -4.13 18.05
C PRO A 96 6.14 -4.71 18.02
N ILE A 97 5.83 -5.45 16.96
CA ILE A 97 4.68 -6.37 16.83
C ILE A 97 5.08 -7.81 17.15
N ASP A 98 4.14 -8.65 17.55
CA ASP A 98 4.40 -10.07 17.75
C ASP A 98 4.45 -10.85 16.42
N GLU A 99 4.91 -12.10 16.49
CA GLU A 99 5.03 -12.99 15.32
C GLU A 99 3.68 -13.23 14.65
N ALA A 100 2.59 -13.33 15.42
CA ALA A 100 1.25 -13.54 14.89
C ALA A 100 0.77 -12.33 14.05
N THR A 101 1.02 -11.12 14.54
CA THR A 101 0.70 -9.87 13.83
C THR A 101 1.58 -9.70 12.60
N PHE A 102 2.87 -10.04 12.69
CA PHE A 102 3.76 -10.04 11.52
C PHE A 102 3.24 -11.00 10.44
N ALA A 103 2.92 -12.25 10.80
CA ALA A 103 2.38 -13.24 9.89
C ALA A 103 1.05 -12.81 9.26
N ARG A 104 0.15 -12.18 10.04
CA ARG A 104 -1.10 -11.59 9.53
C ARG A 104 -0.83 -10.47 8.52
N ASN A 105 0.09 -9.56 8.82
CA ASN A 105 0.44 -8.45 7.92
C ASN A 105 1.11 -8.95 6.62
N VAL A 106 1.91 -10.02 6.70
CA VAL A 106 2.46 -10.69 5.51
C VAL A 106 1.36 -11.30 4.64
N LYS A 107 0.32 -11.91 5.22
CA LYS A 107 -0.84 -12.38 4.44
C LYS A 107 -1.51 -11.23 3.68
N LEU A 108 -1.67 -10.07 4.32
CA LEU A 108 -2.24 -8.88 3.69
C LEU A 108 -1.34 -8.32 2.58
N LEU A 109 -0.02 -8.25 2.78
CA LEU A 109 0.92 -7.85 1.71
C LEU A 109 0.86 -8.80 0.51
N ARG A 110 0.83 -10.11 0.75
CA ARG A 110 0.68 -11.11 -0.33
C ARG A 110 -0.65 -10.98 -1.06
N ALA A 111 -1.73 -10.70 -0.34
CA ALA A 111 -3.03 -10.42 -0.92
C ALA A 111 -3.05 -9.12 -1.74
N ALA A 112 -2.31 -8.09 -1.30
CA ALA A 112 -2.14 -6.84 -2.02
C ALA A 112 -1.41 -7.06 -3.36
N TRP A 113 -0.33 -7.84 -3.36
CA TRP A 113 0.34 -8.28 -4.59
C TRP A 113 -0.59 -9.04 -5.52
N ALA A 114 -1.36 -10.00 -5.01
CA ALA A 114 -2.28 -10.78 -5.82
C ALA A 114 -3.43 -9.94 -6.40
N GLU A 115 -3.90 -8.92 -5.67
CA GLU A 115 -4.88 -7.97 -6.17
C GLU A 115 -4.31 -7.09 -7.28
N PHE A 116 -3.08 -6.58 -7.11
CA PHE A 116 -2.38 -5.84 -8.14
C PHE A 116 -2.17 -6.67 -9.41
N ASP A 117 -1.65 -7.90 -9.28
CA ASP A 117 -1.41 -8.78 -10.43
C ASP A 117 -2.73 -9.10 -11.17
N ALA A 118 -3.81 -9.33 -10.43
CA ALA A 118 -5.12 -9.59 -11.02
C ALA A 118 -5.68 -8.39 -11.79
N ILE A 119 -5.50 -7.17 -11.25
CA ILE A 119 -5.91 -5.94 -11.93
C ILE A 119 -5.02 -5.69 -13.15
N ALA A 120 -3.69 -5.75 -12.98
CA ALA A 120 -2.72 -5.59 -14.06
C ALA A 120 -2.97 -6.57 -15.22
N GLY A 121 -3.38 -7.80 -14.93
CA GLY A 121 -3.70 -8.81 -15.94
C GLY A 121 -4.99 -8.58 -16.72
N ARG A 122 -5.92 -7.77 -16.21
CA ARG A 122 -7.24 -7.56 -16.83
C ARG A 122 -7.45 -6.18 -17.47
N VAL A 123 -6.77 -5.15 -16.98
CA VAL A 123 -6.96 -3.78 -17.48
C VAL A 123 -6.31 -3.59 -18.85
N SER A 124 -6.83 -2.62 -19.60
CA SER A 124 -6.28 -2.21 -20.89
C SER A 124 -4.83 -1.75 -20.78
N ALA A 125 -4.03 -1.97 -21.84
CA ALA A 125 -2.65 -1.51 -21.89
C ALA A 125 -2.58 0.02 -21.86
N ASP A 126 -3.40 0.66 -22.70
CA ASP A 126 -3.70 2.08 -22.61
C ASP A 126 -4.71 2.36 -21.51
N LEU A 127 -4.49 3.44 -20.78
CA LEU A 127 -5.33 3.87 -19.66
C LEU A 127 -5.82 5.30 -19.90
N ARG A 128 -7.04 5.60 -19.45
CA ARG A 128 -7.62 6.93 -19.54
C ARG A 128 -6.62 7.98 -19.03
N PRO A 129 -6.29 9.04 -19.78
CA PRO A 129 -5.41 10.09 -19.30
C PRO A 129 -5.97 10.77 -18.05
N GLY A 130 -5.09 11.29 -17.19
CA GLY A 130 -5.49 12.15 -16.07
C GLY A 130 -6.06 13.49 -16.56
N VAL A 131 -6.65 14.26 -15.65
CA VAL A 131 -7.34 15.54 -15.93
C VAL A 131 -6.50 16.54 -16.76
N ARG A 132 -5.17 16.44 -16.67
CA ARG A 132 -4.22 17.30 -17.42
C ARG A 132 -3.57 16.62 -18.62
N GLY A 133 -4.17 15.55 -19.15
CA GLY A 133 -3.69 14.83 -20.33
C GLY A 133 -2.43 13.97 -20.12
N GLY A 134 -1.85 13.98 -18.92
CA GLY A 134 -0.71 13.13 -18.55
C GLY A 134 -1.15 11.82 -17.90
N GLY A 135 -0.18 10.94 -17.64
CA GLY A 135 -0.41 9.66 -16.96
C GLY A 135 0.51 8.58 -17.51
N ARG A 136 0.74 7.54 -16.70
CA ARG A 136 1.42 6.34 -17.17
C ARG A 136 0.39 5.39 -17.79
N ASP A 137 0.80 4.70 -18.84
CA ASP A 137 0.10 3.49 -19.30
C ASP A 137 0.29 2.36 -18.27
N ARG A 138 -0.43 1.25 -18.46
CA ARG A 138 -0.40 0.10 -17.55
C ARG A 138 1.02 -0.43 -17.34
N ASP A 139 1.77 -0.62 -18.42
CA ASP A 139 3.07 -1.28 -18.36
C ASP A 139 4.14 -0.39 -17.70
N ARG A 140 4.03 0.93 -17.84
CA ARG A 140 4.84 1.92 -17.09
C ARG A 140 4.48 1.93 -15.61
N ILE A 141 3.22 1.74 -15.23
CA ILE A 141 2.82 1.58 -13.83
C ILE A 141 3.41 0.28 -13.26
N ILE A 142 3.27 -0.84 -13.97
CA ILE A 142 3.86 -2.13 -13.56
C ILE A 142 5.37 -2.00 -13.36
N ARG A 143 6.08 -1.43 -14.34
CA ARG A 143 7.52 -1.20 -14.23
C ARG A 143 7.88 -0.35 -13.02
N HIS A 144 7.12 0.71 -12.75
CA HIS A 144 7.35 1.55 -11.59
C HIS A 144 7.19 0.78 -10.28
N VAL A 145 6.11 0.00 -10.15
CA VAL A 145 5.85 -0.81 -8.96
C VAL A 145 6.98 -1.81 -8.71
N LEU A 146 7.35 -2.57 -9.74
CA LEU A 146 8.42 -3.56 -9.65
C LEU A 146 9.77 -2.93 -9.31
N ASN A 147 10.15 -1.85 -9.99
CA ASN A 147 11.42 -1.19 -9.74
C ASN A 147 11.49 -0.55 -8.34
N THR A 148 10.42 0.07 -7.86
CA THR A 148 10.39 0.65 -6.51
C THR A 148 10.49 -0.45 -5.45
N GLU A 149 9.76 -1.56 -5.56
CA GLU A 149 9.85 -2.67 -4.60
C GLU A 149 11.24 -3.33 -4.64
N GLY A 150 11.71 -3.68 -5.84
CA GLY A 150 12.98 -4.37 -6.05
C GLY A 150 14.21 -3.56 -5.65
N ALA A 151 14.28 -2.30 -6.07
CA ALA A 151 15.46 -1.47 -5.88
C ALA A 151 15.40 -0.55 -4.66
N ASP A 152 14.21 -0.04 -4.27
CA ASP A 152 14.08 0.85 -3.12
C ASP A 152 13.64 0.11 -1.86
N PHE A 153 12.50 -0.58 -1.86
CA PHE A 153 11.99 -1.18 -0.63
C PHE A 153 12.88 -2.33 -0.16
N SER A 154 13.26 -3.21 -1.07
CA SER A 154 13.99 -4.43 -0.73
C SER A 154 15.45 -4.21 -0.32
N LYS A 155 16.10 -3.12 -0.75
CA LYS A 155 17.45 -2.78 -0.24
C LYS A 155 17.47 -2.49 1.27
N ARG A 156 16.33 -2.08 1.87
CA ARG A 156 16.23 -1.79 3.32
C ARG A 156 16.46 -3.04 4.17
N VAL A 157 16.16 -4.21 3.62
CA VAL A 157 16.42 -5.54 4.20
C VAL A 157 17.47 -6.32 3.40
N LYS A 158 18.34 -5.60 2.68
CA LYS A 158 19.43 -6.14 1.85
C LYS A 158 19.04 -7.31 0.94
N ALA A 159 17.84 -7.26 0.37
CA ALA A 159 17.35 -8.25 -0.59
C ALA A 159 16.96 -7.61 -1.95
N PRO A 160 17.78 -6.72 -2.55
CA PRO A 160 17.39 -6.04 -3.78
C PRO A 160 17.20 -7.02 -4.94
N SER A 161 16.47 -6.60 -5.97
CA SER A 161 16.35 -7.36 -7.21
C SER A 161 16.25 -6.41 -8.40
N GLU A 162 16.90 -6.78 -9.48
CA GLU A 162 16.93 -6.00 -10.72
C GLU A 162 15.64 -6.19 -11.52
N LEU A 163 15.29 -5.21 -12.33
CA LEU A 163 14.04 -5.20 -13.08
C LEU A 163 13.93 -6.40 -14.04
N GLU A 164 15.03 -6.85 -14.61
CA GLU A 164 15.10 -8.01 -15.51
C GLU A 164 14.63 -9.29 -14.80
N GLU A 165 15.01 -9.48 -13.53
CA GLU A 165 14.53 -10.62 -12.74
C GLU A 165 13.03 -10.51 -12.51
N LEU A 166 12.57 -9.34 -12.07
CA LEU A 166 11.18 -9.06 -11.69
C LEU A 166 10.21 -9.14 -12.87
N SER A 167 10.70 -8.98 -14.09
CA SER A 167 9.88 -9.03 -15.31
C SER A 167 9.45 -10.45 -15.69
N THR A 168 9.94 -11.49 -15.00
CA THR A 168 9.54 -12.88 -15.22
C THR A 168 8.64 -13.39 -14.08
N PRO A 169 7.62 -14.22 -14.34
CA PRO A 169 6.77 -14.77 -13.28
C PRO A 169 7.57 -15.53 -12.19
N LYS A 170 8.59 -16.29 -12.60
CA LYS A 170 9.46 -17.03 -11.68
C LYS A 170 10.32 -16.09 -10.84
N GLY A 171 10.93 -15.08 -11.46
CA GLY A 171 11.77 -14.10 -10.75
C GLY A 171 10.96 -13.24 -9.78
N LEU A 172 9.77 -12.77 -10.18
CA LEU A 172 8.86 -12.04 -9.30
C LEU A 172 8.42 -12.87 -8.09
N ALA A 173 8.03 -14.14 -8.29
CA ALA A 173 7.66 -15.03 -7.19
C ALA A 173 8.85 -15.29 -6.25
N GLY A 174 10.05 -15.48 -6.81
CA GLY A 174 11.30 -15.61 -6.05
C GLY A 174 11.61 -14.37 -5.22
N HIS A 175 11.53 -13.19 -5.82
CA HIS A 175 11.72 -11.90 -5.14
C HIS A 175 10.77 -11.73 -3.96
N ARG A 176 9.46 -11.86 -4.18
CA ARG A 176 8.44 -11.70 -3.13
C ARG A 176 8.65 -12.64 -1.95
N LYS A 177 9.11 -13.88 -2.21
CA LYS A 177 9.51 -14.80 -1.14
C LYS A 177 10.72 -14.26 -0.38
N ARG A 178 11.82 -13.94 -1.07
CA ARG A 178 13.05 -13.44 -0.45
C ARG A 178 12.83 -12.16 0.34
N PHE A 179 11.99 -11.25 -0.16
CA PHE A 179 11.70 -9.98 0.50
C PHE A 179 10.96 -10.18 1.83
N VAL A 180 9.96 -11.08 1.87
CA VAL A 180 9.27 -11.44 3.12
C VAL A 180 10.20 -12.15 4.10
N ASP A 181 10.98 -13.13 3.62
CA ASP A 181 11.93 -13.86 4.47
C ASP A 181 12.98 -12.91 5.06
N ALA A 182 13.47 -11.95 4.27
CA ALA A 182 14.40 -10.92 4.73
C ALA A 182 13.75 -9.99 5.76
N MET A 183 12.52 -9.52 5.55
CA MET A 183 11.80 -8.72 6.56
C MET A 183 11.66 -9.48 7.89
N HIS A 184 11.32 -10.77 7.84
CA HIS A 184 11.17 -11.60 9.03
C HIS A 184 12.49 -11.75 9.79
N ALA A 185 13.58 -12.11 9.08
CA ALA A 185 14.91 -12.26 9.68
C ALA A 185 15.42 -10.93 10.28
N TRP A 186 15.26 -9.81 9.57
CA TRP A 186 15.63 -8.49 10.09
C TRP A 186 14.88 -8.15 11.36
N TYR A 187 13.59 -8.45 11.39
CA TYR A 187 12.73 -8.16 12.52
C TYR A 187 13.08 -9.01 13.74
N ALA A 188 13.26 -10.31 13.57
CA ALA A 188 13.68 -11.23 14.63
C ALA A 188 15.04 -10.88 15.23
N GLU A 189 15.97 -10.39 14.41
CA GLU A 189 17.31 -9.96 14.85
C GLU A 189 17.33 -8.52 15.42
N GLY A 190 16.23 -7.77 15.35
CA GLY A 190 16.17 -6.37 15.80
C GLY A 190 17.08 -5.43 15.00
N LYS A 191 17.40 -5.78 13.75
CA LYS A 191 18.31 -4.99 12.90
C LYS A 191 17.71 -3.63 12.55
N PRO A 192 18.50 -2.54 12.57
CA PRO A 192 18.00 -1.22 12.17
C PRO A 192 17.72 -1.15 10.66
N LEU A 193 16.61 -0.47 10.28
CA LEU A 193 16.25 -0.15 8.88
C LEU A 193 16.44 1.35 8.58
N GLY A 194 17.44 1.96 9.23
CA GLY A 194 17.65 3.41 9.18
C GLY A 194 16.47 4.15 9.82
N ASN A 195 15.86 5.07 9.07
CA ASN A 195 14.69 5.82 9.53
C ASN A 195 13.36 5.05 9.42
N TRP A 196 13.39 3.83 8.86
CA TRP A 196 12.22 2.98 8.68
C TRP A 196 12.21 1.84 9.70
N THR A 197 11.07 1.17 9.82
CA THR A 197 10.89 -0.05 10.61
C THR A 197 10.28 -1.14 9.74
N VAL A 198 10.36 -2.41 10.16
CA VAL A 198 9.73 -3.52 9.42
C VAL A 198 8.19 -3.39 9.38
N PRO A 199 7.48 -3.05 10.49
CA PRO A 199 6.05 -2.76 10.42
C PRO A 199 5.71 -1.68 9.39
N TYR A 200 6.48 -0.61 9.35
CA TYR A 200 6.29 0.46 8.38
C TYR A 200 6.57 0.01 6.94
N LEU A 201 7.64 -0.76 6.72
CA LEU A 201 7.99 -1.30 5.40
C LEU A 201 6.86 -2.19 4.85
N LEU A 202 6.27 -3.05 5.69
CA LEU A 202 5.10 -3.86 5.34
C LEU A 202 3.90 -2.99 4.95
N ARG A 203 3.57 -1.99 5.79
CA ARG A 203 2.45 -1.06 5.54
C ARG A 203 2.64 -0.29 4.25
N HIS A 204 3.82 0.28 4.05
CA HIS A 204 4.12 1.14 2.91
C HIS A 204 4.21 0.35 1.60
N ALA A 205 4.78 -0.86 1.61
CA ALA A 205 4.80 -1.74 0.43
C ALA A 205 3.38 -2.15 0.02
N ALA A 206 2.53 -2.52 0.99
CA ALA A 206 1.13 -2.84 0.72
C ALA A 206 0.34 -1.61 0.19
N TYR A 207 0.58 -0.43 0.76
CA TYR A 207 -0.02 0.81 0.26
C TYR A 207 0.39 1.10 -1.18
N HIS A 208 1.70 1.11 -1.46
CA HIS A 208 2.24 1.49 -2.76
C HIS A 208 1.70 0.60 -3.89
N VAL A 209 1.69 -0.71 -3.68
CA VAL A 209 1.18 -1.64 -4.69
C VAL A 209 -0.34 -1.51 -4.89
N LEU A 210 -1.11 -1.29 -3.81
CA LEU A 210 -2.56 -1.12 -3.91
C LEU A 210 -2.97 0.22 -4.52
N ASP A 211 -2.27 1.31 -4.18
CA ASP A 211 -2.51 2.64 -4.76
C ASP A 211 -2.37 2.59 -6.28
N HIS A 212 -1.33 1.92 -6.78
CA HIS A 212 -1.14 1.73 -8.23
C HIS A 212 -2.09 0.68 -8.83
N ALA A 213 -2.49 -0.35 -8.08
CA ALA A 213 -3.55 -1.27 -8.53
C ALA A 213 -4.84 -0.49 -8.82
N TRP A 214 -5.21 0.39 -7.89
CA TRP A 214 -6.43 1.17 -8.02
C TRP A 214 -6.29 2.35 -9.00
N GLU A 215 -5.10 2.93 -9.17
CA GLU A 215 -4.81 3.86 -10.28
C GLU A 215 -5.13 3.22 -11.63
N MET A 216 -4.70 1.96 -11.83
CA MET A 216 -5.00 1.21 -13.06
C MET A 216 -6.49 0.89 -13.20
N GLU A 217 -7.12 0.41 -12.11
CA GLU A 217 -8.55 0.08 -12.11
C GLU A 217 -9.45 1.28 -12.42
N ASP A 218 -9.12 2.46 -11.90
CA ASP A 218 -9.91 3.69 -12.10
C ASP A 218 -9.79 4.28 -13.52
N ARG A 219 -8.70 3.93 -14.21
CA ARG A 219 -8.35 4.43 -15.55
C ARG A 219 -8.53 3.38 -16.65
N ASP A 220 -9.09 2.22 -16.32
CA ASP A 220 -9.30 1.11 -17.24
C ASP A 220 -10.27 1.46 -18.37
N LEU A 221 -9.95 1.05 -19.59
CA LEU A 221 -10.72 1.30 -20.82
C LEU A 221 -11.39 0.02 -21.36
N THR A 222 -11.24 -1.13 -20.68
CA THR A 222 -11.64 -2.45 -21.21
C THR A 222 -13.11 -2.55 -21.63
N ASN A 223 -13.99 -1.76 -20.99
CA ASN A 223 -15.42 -1.72 -21.30
C ASN A 223 -15.86 -0.43 -22.01
N GLU A 224 -14.93 0.41 -22.45
CA GLU A 224 -15.26 1.59 -23.24
C GLU A 224 -15.36 1.23 -24.73
N PRO A 225 -16.38 1.73 -25.44
CA PRO A 225 -16.40 1.59 -26.89
C PRO A 225 -15.18 2.30 -27.48
N ALA A 226 -14.48 1.62 -28.41
CA ALA A 226 -13.37 2.23 -29.11
C ALA A 226 -13.82 3.56 -29.71
N ALA A 227 -13.10 4.64 -29.41
CA ALA A 227 -13.33 5.93 -30.05
C ALA A 227 -13.08 5.74 -31.55
N GLY A 228 -14.17 5.70 -32.32
CA GLY A 228 -14.16 5.65 -33.78
C GLY A 228 -13.62 6.93 -34.40
#